data_AF-A0A3C1UE53-F1
#
_entry.id   AF-A0A3C1UE53-F1
#
_cell.length_a   1.000
_cell.length_b   1.000
_cell.length_c   1.000
_cell.angle_alpha   90.00
_cell.angle_beta   90.00
_cell.angle_gamma   90.00
#
_symmetry.space_group_name_H-M   'P 1'
#
loop_
_entity.id
_entity.type
_entity.pdbx_description
1 polymer ?
#
loop_
_entity_poly.entity_id
_entity_poly.type
_entity_poly.pdbx_seq_one_letter_code
_entity_poly.pdbx_strand_id
1 'polypeptide(L)'
;MNRAYVDLSPVRHEALPDLWKVCSSEAELEQRLREISTQDKFNEALVINMSLGKLIYLSRSASLNLNLSINNLLDNRNIQTGGYQQGRFDYKNFSTTKYPNKYYYAQGIRIFVNAGVRF
;
A
#
# COMPACT_ATOMS: atom_id res chain seq x y z
N MET A 1 -9.55 -4.08 1.39
CA MET A 1 -8.35 -3.99 0.52
C MET A 1 -7.97 -5.31 -0.14
N ASN A 2 -8.84 -6.33 -0.20
CA ASN A 2 -8.48 -7.68 -0.69
C ASN A 2 -8.23 -7.79 -2.22
N ARG A 3 -8.20 -6.67 -2.95
CA ARG A 3 -8.04 -6.62 -4.42
C ARG A 3 -7.20 -5.42 -4.88
N ALA A 4 -6.27 -4.97 -4.06
CA ALA A 4 -5.37 -3.88 -4.39
C ALA A 4 -4.01 -4.43 -4.83
N TYR A 5 -3.52 -3.94 -5.96
CA TYR A 5 -2.34 -4.45 -6.66
C TYR A 5 -1.38 -3.30 -6.98
N VAL A 6 -0.11 -3.63 -7.18
CA VAL A 6 0.93 -2.69 -7.59
C VAL A 6 0.65 -2.20 -9.02
N ASP A 7 0.85 -0.91 -9.28
CA ASP A 7 0.76 -0.37 -10.63
C ASP A 7 1.82 -0.98 -11.54
N LEU A 8 1.37 -1.61 -12.63
CA LEU A 8 2.21 -2.36 -13.56
C LEU A 8 3.03 -1.41 -14.44
N SER A 9 4.26 -1.80 -14.72
CA SER A 9 5.09 -1.13 -15.72
C SER A 9 4.96 -1.88 -17.05
N PRO A 10 4.47 -1.26 -18.14
CA PRO A 10 4.31 -1.92 -19.44
C PRO A 10 5.58 -2.64 -19.92
N VAL A 11 6.74 -2.02 -19.69
CA VAL A 11 8.08 -2.51 -20.05
C VAL A 11 8.39 -3.92 -19.52
N ARG A 12 7.77 -4.35 -18.41
CA ARG A 12 7.96 -5.69 -17.81
C ARG A 12 7.04 -6.75 -18.43
N HIS A 13 5.95 -6.33 -19.08
CA HIS A 13 4.90 -7.19 -19.63
C HIS A 13 4.90 -7.22 -21.16
N GLU A 14 5.97 -6.73 -21.78
CA GLU A 14 6.21 -6.86 -23.22
C GLU A 14 6.73 -8.25 -23.58
N ALA A 15 6.71 -8.58 -24.87
CA ALA A 15 7.28 -9.83 -25.36
C ALA A 15 8.77 -9.91 -25.01
N LEU A 16 9.20 -11.02 -24.40
CA LEU A 16 10.58 -11.27 -24.01
C LEU A 16 11.19 -12.37 -24.93
N PRO A 17 11.59 -12.04 -26.16
CA PRO A 17 11.99 -13.02 -27.18
C PRO A 17 13.29 -13.76 -26.83
N ASP A 18 14.12 -13.21 -25.93
CA ASP A 18 15.41 -13.77 -25.56
C ASP A 18 15.40 -14.50 -24.20
N LEU A 19 14.25 -14.59 -23.53
CA LEU A 19 14.13 -15.24 -22.20
C LEU A 19 14.57 -16.71 -22.24
N TRP A 20 14.26 -17.42 -23.32
CA TRP A 20 14.61 -18.84 -23.51
C TRP A 20 16.13 -19.09 -23.55
N LYS A 21 16.94 -18.09 -23.90
CA LYS A 21 18.41 -18.24 -23.98
C LYS A 21 19.07 -18.37 -22.61
N VAL A 22 18.37 -17.96 -21.55
CA VAL A 22 18.86 -17.96 -20.16
C VAL A 22 18.28 -19.13 -19.37
N CYS A 23 17.24 -19.79 -19.88
CA CYS A 23 16.58 -20.93 -19.23
C CYS A 23 17.15 -22.27 -19.73
N SER A 24 17.29 -23.23 -18.82
CA SER A 24 17.89 -24.53 -19.13
C SER A 24 16.87 -25.56 -19.62
N SER A 25 15.57 -25.29 -19.39
CA SER A 25 14.45 -26.20 -19.64
C SER A 25 13.16 -25.41 -19.92
N GLU A 26 12.23 -26.01 -20.66
CA GLU A 26 10.89 -25.45 -20.96
C GLU A 26 10.08 -25.20 -19.68
N ALA A 27 10.18 -26.10 -18.69
CA ALA A 27 9.50 -25.93 -17.41
C ALA A 27 10.03 -24.71 -16.62
N GLU A 28 11.34 -24.44 -16.72
CA GLU A 28 11.97 -23.27 -16.10
C GLU A 28 11.54 -21.98 -16.81
N LEU A 29 11.46 -22.01 -18.15
CA LEU A 29 10.97 -20.89 -18.96
C LEU A 29 9.54 -20.50 -18.58
N GLU A 30 8.63 -21.47 -18.48
CA GLU A 30 7.27 -21.20 -18.06
C GLU A 30 7.18 -20.64 -16.63
N GLN A 31 8.00 -21.16 -15.72
CA GLN A 31 8.02 -20.67 -14.35
C GLN A 31 8.48 -19.20 -14.29
N ARG A 32 9.57 -18.86 -14.99
CA ARG A 32 10.07 -17.48 -15.07
C ARG A 32 9.06 -16.56 -15.74
N LEU A 33 8.39 -17.02 -16.79
CA LEU A 33 7.35 -16.26 -17.47
C LEU A 33 6.16 -15.97 -16.52
N ARG A 34 5.72 -16.97 -15.75
CA ARG A 34 4.69 -16.80 -14.72
C ARG A 34 5.14 -15.79 -13.66
N GLU A 35 6.36 -15.92 -13.13
CA GLU A 35 6.90 -15.01 -12.11
C GLU A 35 6.99 -13.54 -12.60
N ILE A 36 7.42 -13.32 -13.85
CA ILE A 36 7.54 -11.96 -14.41
C ILE A 36 6.16 -11.36 -14.71
N SER A 37 5.22 -12.18 -15.21
CA SER A 37 3.90 -11.73 -15.61
C SER A 37 2.92 -11.55 -14.46
N THR A 38 3.15 -12.21 -13.32
CA THR A 38 2.30 -12.04 -12.14
C THR A 38 2.39 -10.65 -11.53
N GLN A 39 1.23 -10.05 -11.27
CA GLN A 39 1.12 -8.76 -10.58
C GLN A 39 1.15 -8.96 -9.06
N ASP A 40 2.05 -8.24 -8.38
CA ASP A 40 2.13 -8.26 -6.93
C ASP A 40 0.88 -7.64 -6.29
N LYS A 41 0.31 -8.37 -5.35
CA LYS A 41 -0.84 -7.95 -4.54
C LYS A 41 -0.34 -7.27 -3.26
N PHE A 42 -1.03 -6.22 -2.81
CA PHE A 42 -0.70 -5.61 -1.52
C PHE A 42 -1.01 -6.52 -0.35
N ASN A 43 -0.28 -6.32 0.73
CA ASN A 43 -0.44 -7.07 1.96
C ASN A 43 -1.80 -6.81 2.63
N GLU A 44 -2.27 -7.81 3.37
CA GLU A 44 -3.44 -7.65 4.22
C GLU A 44 -3.05 -6.89 5.48
N ALA A 45 -3.87 -5.91 5.85
CA ALA A 45 -3.63 -5.09 7.04
C ALA A 45 -4.93 -4.80 7.80
N LEU A 46 -4.86 -4.89 9.12
CA LEU A 46 -5.92 -4.48 10.03
C LEU A 46 -5.63 -3.08 10.54
N VAL A 47 -6.64 -2.21 10.49
CA VAL A 47 -6.57 -0.84 11.02
C VAL A 47 -7.78 -0.60 11.91
N ILE A 48 -7.53 -0.22 13.16
CA ILE A 48 -8.57 0.15 14.12
C ILE A 48 -8.54 1.66 14.30
N ASN A 49 -9.69 2.30 14.10
CA ASN A 49 -9.89 3.73 14.32
C ASN A 49 -10.87 3.93 15.47
N MET A 50 -10.60 4.92 16.31
CA MET A 50 -11.42 5.27 17.48
C MET A 50 -11.74 6.76 17.44
N SER A 51 -12.98 7.12 17.74
CA SER A 51 -13.39 8.52 17.88
C SER A 51 -14.24 8.70 19.12
N LEU A 52 -13.90 9.70 19.93
CA LEU A 52 -14.54 10.06 21.18
C LEU A 52 -14.98 11.52 21.11
N GLY A 53 -16.29 11.75 21.20
CA GLY A 53 -16.88 13.09 21.25
C GLY A 53 -17.45 13.36 22.64
N LYS A 54 -17.19 14.55 23.19
CA LYS A 54 -17.78 15.02 24.45
C LYS A 54 -18.26 16.45 24.30
N LEU A 55 -19.55 16.65 24.54
CA LEU A 55 -20.15 17.97 24.68
C LEU A 55 -20.13 18.36 26.17
N ILE A 56 -19.57 19.53 26.46
CA ILE A 56 -19.47 20.10 27.80
C ILE A 56 -20.27 21.39 27.78
N TYR A 57 -21.34 21.46 28.57
CA TYR A 57 -22.13 22.69 28.72
C TYR A 57 -21.40 23.63 29.69
N LEU A 58 -21.01 24.81 29.22
CA LEU A 58 -20.40 25.86 30.05
C LEU A 58 -21.48 26.75 30.67
N SER A 59 -22.56 27.04 29.93
CA SER A 59 -23.68 27.90 30.33
C SER A 59 -24.95 27.53 29.53
N ARG A 60 -26.09 28.17 29.82
CA ARG A 60 -27.34 27.93 29.05
C ARG A 60 -27.23 28.32 27.57
N SER A 61 -26.39 29.28 27.24
CA SER A 61 -26.12 29.73 25.87
C SER A 61 -24.85 29.16 25.28
N ALA A 62 -23.92 28.66 26.10
CA ALA A 62 -22.59 28.25 25.65
C ALA A 62 -22.29 26.77 25.89
N SER A 63 -21.80 26.09 24.84
CA SER A 63 -21.35 24.70 24.91
C SER A 63 -20.01 24.52 24.19
N LEU A 64 -19.18 23.64 24.74
CA LEU A 64 -17.89 23.24 24.21
C LEU A 64 -17.99 21.82 23.67
N ASN A 65 -17.72 21.64 22.40
CA ASN A 65 -17.65 20.34 21.75
C ASN A 65 -16.18 19.92 21.61
N LEU A 66 -15.80 18.83 22.26
CA LEU A 66 -14.50 18.20 22.14
C LEU A 66 -14.62 16.91 21.34
N ASN A 67 -13.84 16.76 20.27
CA ASN A 67 -13.74 15.51 19.51
C ASN A 67 -12.28 15.06 19.46
N LEU A 68 -12.01 13.88 19.98
CA LEU A 68 -10.75 13.17 19.89
C LEU A 68 -10.90 12.05 18.86
N SER A 69 -10.12 12.07 17.78
CA SER A 69 -10.11 11.03 16.76
C SER A 69 -8.72 10.43 16.65
N ILE A 70 -8.61 9.13 16.95
CA ILE A 70 -7.39 8.35 16.86
C ILE A 70 -7.53 7.41 15.67
N ASN A 71 -6.68 7.58 14.66
CA ASN A 71 -6.59 6.72 13.50
C ASN A 71 -5.39 5.79 13.63
N ASN A 72 -5.54 4.55 13.17
CA ASN A 72 -4.50 3.52 13.28
C ASN A 72 -4.03 3.32 14.73
N LEU A 73 -4.96 3.01 15.63
CA LEU A 73 -4.73 2.84 17.07
C LEU A 73 -3.64 1.78 17.36
N LEU A 74 -3.49 0.79 16.47
CA LEU A 74 -2.49 -0.28 16.59
C LEU A 74 -1.10 0.11 16.06
N ASP A 75 -0.89 1.36 15.64
CA ASP A 75 0.33 1.87 14.98
C ASP A 75 0.86 0.95 13.87
N ASN A 76 -0.03 0.38 13.05
CA ASN A 76 0.38 -0.50 11.97
C ASN A 76 1.02 0.31 10.83
N ARG A 77 2.35 0.26 10.69
CA ARG A 77 3.11 0.96 9.64
C ARG A 77 3.34 0.14 8.38
N ASN A 78 2.95 -1.13 8.40
CA ASN A 78 3.16 -2.03 7.28
C ASN A 78 2.00 -1.96 6.26
N ILE A 79 1.05 -1.05 6.42
CA ILE A 79 -0.09 -0.92 5.50
C ILE A 79 0.42 -0.36 4.17
N GLN A 80 0.39 -1.16 3.11
CA GLN A 80 0.70 -0.71 1.76
C GLN A 80 -0.50 0.07 1.19
N THR A 81 -0.33 1.38 0.98
CA THR A 81 -1.38 2.27 0.43
C THR A 81 -1.33 2.36 -1.08
N GLY A 82 -0.19 2.02 -1.66
CA GLY A 82 0.04 2.01 -3.08
C GLY A 82 1.43 1.49 -3.38
N GLY A 83 1.77 1.42 -4.66
CA GLY A 83 3.08 1.00 -5.10
C GLY A 83 3.11 0.89 -6.61
N TYR A 84 4.31 1.00 -7.16
CA TYR A 84 4.52 0.90 -8.60
C TYR A 84 5.70 -0.01 -8.91
N GLN A 85 5.59 -0.70 -10.04
CA GLN A 85 6.71 -1.40 -10.64
C GLN A 85 7.62 -0.39 -11.32
N GLN A 86 8.93 -0.56 -11.16
CA GLN A 86 9.88 0.32 -11.84
C GLN A 86 9.83 0.07 -13.35
N GLY A 87 9.89 1.17 -14.13
CA GLY A 87 10.02 1.16 -15.60
C GLY A 87 11.35 0.62 -16.14
N ARG A 88 12.07 -0.17 -15.34
CA ARG A 88 13.37 -0.75 -15.68
C ARG A 88 13.26 -2.25 -15.54
N PHE A 89 13.71 -2.95 -16.58
CA PHE A 89 13.76 -4.39 -16.61
C PHE A 89 15.15 -4.86 -17.03
N ASP A 90 15.63 -5.95 -16.42
CA ASP A 90 16.94 -6.51 -16.76
C ASP A 90 16.81 -7.49 -17.92
N TYR A 91 17.00 -7.00 -19.15
CA TYR A 91 16.95 -7.83 -20.35
C TYR A 91 18.15 -8.78 -20.52
N LYS A 92 19.15 -8.76 -19.63
CA LYS A 92 20.32 -9.66 -19.71
C LYS A 92 20.12 -10.94 -18.91
N ASN A 93 19.68 -10.80 -17.66
CA ASN A 93 19.50 -11.92 -16.74
C ASN A 93 18.03 -12.20 -16.39
N PHE A 94 17.10 -11.42 -16.95
CA PHE A 94 15.65 -11.53 -16.74
C PHE A 94 15.25 -11.66 -15.25
N SER A 95 15.96 -10.93 -14.38
CA SER A 95 15.76 -10.99 -12.94
C SER A 95 14.80 -9.90 -12.46
N THR A 96 13.74 -10.32 -11.76
CA THR A 96 12.75 -9.44 -11.13
C THR A 96 13.28 -8.77 -9.85
N THR A 97 14.35 -9.31 -9.25
CA THR A 97 14.91 -8.81 -7.98
C THR A 97 15.83 -7.61 -8.14
N LYS A 98 16.37 -7.38 -9.35
CA LYS A 98 17.28 -6.25 -9.62
C LYS A 98 16.57 -4.90 -9.56
N TYR A 99 15.31 -4.86 -9.98
CA TYR A 99 14.46 -3.68 -9.94
C TYR A 99 13.16 -4.02 -9.19
N PRO A 100 13.21 -4.07 -7.84
CA PRO A 100 12.05 -4.44 -7.05
C PRO A 100 10.96 -3.38 -7.13
N ASN A 101 9.73 -3.80 -6.86
CA ASN A 101 8.58 -2.90 -6.79
C ASN A 101 8.74 -1.95 -5.60
N LYS A 102 8.32 -0.70 -5.79
CA LYS A 102 8.35 0.31 -4.72
C LYS A 102 6.96 0.44 -4.13
N TYR A 103 6.91 0.43 -2.80
CA TYR A 103 5.67 0.49 -2.04
C TYR A 103 5.59 1.79 -1.23
N TYR A 104 4.39 2.35 -1.17
CA TYR A 104 4.04 3.45 -0.30
C TYR A 104 3.33 2.90 0.93
N TYR A 105 3.71 3.41 2.09
CA TYR A 105 3.19 2.95 3.37
C TYR A 105 2.31 4.02 4.00
N ALA A 106 1.26 3.58 4.67
CA ALA A 106 0.44 4.47 5.48
C ALA A 106 1.27 5.05 6.62
N GLN A 107 0.93 6.28 7.02
CA GLN A 107 1.41 6.83 8.27
C GLN A 107 0.92 5.96 9.45
N GLY A 108 1.71 5.90 10.51
CA GLY A 108 1.38 5.21 11.75
C GLY A 108 0.18 5.82 12.49
N ILE A 109 0.18 5.73 13.81
CA ILE A 109 -0.88 6.32 14.63
C ILE A 109 -1.00 7.83 14.39
N ARG A 110 -2.24 8.31 14.21
CA ARG A 110 -2.56 9.73 14.03
C ARG A 110 -3.64 10.13 15.02
N ILE A 111 -3.40 11.20 15.78
CA ILE A 111 -4.31 11.69 16.82
C ILE A 111 -4.73 13.11 16.45
N PHE A 112 -6.05 13.32 16.36
CA PHE A 112 -6.66 14.62 16.10
C PHE A 112 -7.50 15.02 17.31
N VAL A 113 -7.31 16.25 17.78
CA VAL A 113 -8.16 16.86 18.81
C VAL A 113 -8.80 18.09 18.19
N ASN A 114 -10.13 18.12 18.18
CA ASN A 114 -10.93 19.23 17.69
C ASN A 114 -11.74 19.80 18.85
N ALA A 115 -11.66 21.10 19.06
CA ALA A 115 -12.46 21.82 20.03
C ALA A 115 -13.27 22.90 19.31
N GLY A 116 -14.58 22.92 19.53
CA GLY A 116 -15.49 23.93 18.97
C GLY A 116 -16.32 24.55 20.08
N VAL A 117 -16.40 25.87 20.12
CA VAL A 117 -17.29 26.60 21.04
C VAL A 117 -18.52 27.01 20.26
N ARG A 118 -19.70 26.72 20.82
CA ARG A 118 -21.00 27.17 20.32
C ARG A 118 -21.59 28.12 21.35
N PHE A 119 -21.99 29.31 20.90
CA PHE A 119 -22.58 30.39 21.69
C PHE A 119 -23.94 30.82 21.11
#